data_AF-A0A6L8M938-F1
#
_entry.id   AF-A0A6L8M938-F1
#
_cell.length_a   1.000
_cell.length_b   1.000
_cell.length_c   1.000
_cell.angle_alpha   90.00
_cell.angle_beta   90.00
_cell.angle_gamma   90.00
#
_symmetry.space_group_name_H-M   'P 1'
#
loop_
_entity.id
_entity.type
_entity.pdbx_description
1 polymer ?
#
loop_
_entity_poly.entity_id
_entity_poly.type
_entity_poly.pdbx_seq_one_letter_code
_entity_poly.pdbx_strand_id
1 'polypeptide(L)'
;MTQIDIKEKEKADQIRIENFVKKAEKVHNFKYDYSDTKYKGYRVKVDISCPEHGVFQQRIDSHLRGQGCPECSGNRKHTKESFIMKANKIHNNKYDYSRAVYINNETKLEIICKTHGPFYQQPNSHFNGCGCPECSNLKISESQFLNTEIFIERAREIHKDKYDYEKTVYGYCKSEVIITCKIHGDYLQKPYLHLFGGGCHKCAIVQGAISRSDTQEDFLKKATQMHGDKFNYEKVKYKNHRTQVDIICRVHGVFKQKPKDHLMGSGCKWCCAEIIGFNRSKYIKVSQNYNGKAKLYIIKCFNHEELFYKVGITVTPIEQRYSKGAMPYEYEVVAVVEDESGFIWDLEKRLHSLMKDIRYMPIQNFGGYTECFKTIPNSIIKLLSQFRQEEQIQLIA
;
A
#
# COMPACT_ATOMS: atom_id res chain seq x y z
N MET A 1 69.33 -59.60 -12.58
CA MET A 1 69.35 -58.26 -11.97
C MET A 1 70.50 -58.22 -10.99
N THR A 2 71.45 -57.32 -11.22
CA THR A 2 72.55 -57.02 -10.30
C THR A 2 71.99 -56.35 -9.04
N GLN A 3 72.74 -56.31 -7.93
CA GLN A 3 72.33 -55.58 -6.72
C GLN A 3 72.14 -54.07 -6.99
N ILE A 4 72.76 -53.55 -8.04
CA ILE A 4 72.64 -52.16 -8.51
C ILE A 4 71.25 -51.96 -9.15
N ASP A 5 70.82 -52.88 -10.03
CA ASP A 5 69.50 -52.82 -10.68
C ASP A 5 68.33 -52.89 -9.69
N ILE A 6 68.50 -53.60 -8.57
CA ILE A 6 67.48 -53.70 -7.51
C ILE A 6 67.36 -52.36 -6.78
N LYS A 7 68.48 -51.74 -6.38
CA LYS A 7 68.50 -50.45 -5.68
C LYS A 7 67.96 -49.30 -6.54
N GLU A 8 68.22 -49.30 -7.84
CA GLU A 8 67.69 -48.29 -8.75
C GLU A 8 66.17 -48.42 -8.95
N LYS A 9 65.66 -49.65 -9.03
CA LYS A 9 64.22 -49.92 -9.12
C LYS A 9 63.48 -49.50 -7.84
N GLU A 10 64.03 -49.83 -6.67
CA GLU A 10 63.47 -49.43 -5.37
C GLU A 10 63.42 -47.90 -5.23
N LYS A 11 64.48 -47.19 -5.66
CA LYS A 11 64.51 -45.72 -5.66
C LYS A 11 63.48 -45.12 -6.62
N ALA A 12 63.29 -45.71 -7.80
CA ALA A 12 62.29 -45.26 -8.76
C ALA A 12 60.85 -45.49 -8.25
N ASP A 13 60.59 -46.61 -7.58
CA ASP A 13 59.28 -46.93 -7.01
C ASP A 13 58.95 -46.05 -5.79
N GLN A 14 59.97 -45.66 -5.01
CA GLN A 14 59.84 -44.69 -3.92
C GLN A 14 59.43 -43.28 -4.44
N ILE A 15 60.09 -42.79 -5.51
CA ILE A 15 59.72 -41.51 -6.14
C ILE A 15 58.29 -41.56 -6.69
N ARG A 16 57.84 -42.72 -7.19
CA ARG A 16 56.48 -42.90 -7.71
C ARG A 16 55.42 -42.89 -6.60
N ILE A 17 55.70 -43.50 -5.45
CA ILE A 17 54.75 -43.48 -4.32
C ILE A 17 54.64 -42.09 -3.71
N GLU A 18 55.74 -41.36 -3.56
CA GLU A 18 55.72 -39.98 -3.06
C GLU A 18 54.89 -39.05 -3.96
N ASN A 19 55.02 -39.22 -5.28
CA ASN A 19 54.22 -38.48 -6.25
C ASN A 19 52.73 -38.87 -6.22
N PHE A 20 52.42 -40.13 -5.90
CA PHE A 20 51.04 -40.57 -5.69
C PHE A 20 50.46 -39.93 -4.43
N VAL A 21 51.15 -40.00 -3.29
CA VAL A 21 50.70 -39.44 -2.01
C VAL A 21 50.43 -37.94 -2.14
N LYS A 22 51.36 -37.16 -2.72
CA LYS A 22 51.16 -35.72 -2.95
C LYS A 22 49.91 -35.39 -3.77
N LYS A 23 49.55 -36.24 -4.73
CA LYS A 23 48.33 -36.05 -5.54
C LYS A 23 47.09 -36.52 -4.78
N ALA A 24 47.17 -37.63 -4.06
CA ALA A 24 46.07 -38.19 -3.29
C ALA A 24 45.67 -37.29 -2.12
N GLU A 25 46.65 -36.68 -1.44
CA GLU A 25 46.45 -35.66 -0.39
C GLU A 25 45.66 -34.46 -0.90
N LYS A 26 45.96 -33.98 -2.12
CA LYS A 26 45.22 -32.88 -2.76
C LYS A 26 43.78 -33.26 -3.11
N VAL A 27 43.57 -34.48 -3.60
CA VAL A 27 42.24 -34.96 -4.02
C VAL A 27 41.33 -35.23 -2.82
N HIS A 28 41.88 -35.79 -1.74
CA HIS A 28 41.12 -36.21 -0.57
C HIS A 28 41.34 -35.34 0.67
N ASN A 29 41.98 -34.17 0.49
CA ASN A 29 42.24 -33.19 1.54
C ASN A 29 42.83 -33.81 2.82
N PHE A 30 43.90 -34.59 2.67
CA PHE A 30 44.63 -35.27 3.76
C PHE A 30 43.81 -36.30 4.58
N LYS A 31 42.74 -36.86 4.00
CA LYS A 31 41.83 -37.79 4.70
C LYS A 31 42.37 -39.21 4.96
N TYR A 32 43.35 -39.69 4.19
CA TYR A 32 43.82 -41.09 4.27
C TYR A 32 45.31 -41.15 4.62
N ASP A 33 45.70 -42.26 5.24
CA ASP A 33 47.09 -42.60 5.52
C ASP A 33 47.63 -43.60 4.49
N TYR A 34 48.85 -43.34 4.02
CA TYR A 34 49.55 -44.10 2.99
C TYR A 34 50.91 -44.63 3.47
N SER A 35 51.18 -44.58 4.78
CA SER A 35 52.48 -44.93 5.36
C SER A 35 52.95 -46.35 5.00
N ASP A 36 52.01 -47.28 4.84
CA ASP A 36 52.29 -48.68 4.48
C ASP A 36 52.06 -48.99 2.98
N THR A 37 51.74 -47.99 2.17
CA THR A 37 51.39 -48.19 0.75
C THR A 37 52.63 -48.48 -0.10
N LYS A 38 52.69 -49.67 -0.71
CA LYS A 38 53.78 -50.05 -1.64
C LYS A 38 53.37 -49.86 -3.10
N TYR A 39 54.27 -49.29 -3.91
CA TYR A 39 54.02 -49.12 -5.35
C TYR A 39 54.04 -50.48 -6.06
N LYS A 40 52.87 -50.92 -6.54
CA LYS A 40 52.69 -52.18 -7.31
C LYS A 40 52.32 -51.94 -8.78
N GLY A 41 52.37 -50.69 -9.25
CA GLY A 41 51.99 -50.28 -10.61
C GLY A 41 50.67 -49.50 -10.69
N TYR A 42 50.52 -48.65 -11.71
CA TYR A 42 49.44 -47.65 -11.80
C TYR A 42 48.01 -48.22 -11.94
N ARG A 43 47.89 -49.43 -12.51
CA ARG A 43 46.60 -50.14 -12.69
C ARG A 43 46.37 -51.25 -11.65
N VAL A 44 47.26 -51.38 -10.65
CA VAL A 44 47.20 -52.39 -9.61
C VAL A 44 46.59 -51.80 -8.35
N LYS A 45 45.88 -52.62 -7.57
CA LYS A 45 45.32 -52.19 -6.28
C LYS A 45 46.44 -52.02 -5.26
N VAL A 46 46.40 -50.92 -4.53
CA VAL A 46 47.29 -50.60 -3.42
C VAL A 46 46.48 -50.53 -2.12
N ASP A 47 47.15 -50.76 -1.01
CA ASP A 47 46.57 -50.72 0.33
C ASP A 47 46.58 -49.26 0.83
N ILE A 48 45.41 -48.74 1.23
CA ILE A 48 45.20 -47.36 1.70
C ILE A 48 44.49 -47.43 3.06
N SER A 49 44.94 -46.64 4.03
CA SER A 49 44.38 -46.64 5.39
C SER A 49 43.34 -45.53 5.58
N CYS A 50 42.12 -45.92 5.94
CA CYS A 50 41.07 -45.00 6.36
C CYS A 50 41.06 -44.85 7.89
N PRO A 51 41.11 -43.63 8.45
CA PRO A 51 41.08 -43.43 9.91
C PRO A 51 39.86 -44.05 10.60
N GLU A 52 38.72 -44.09 9.91
CA GLU A 52 37.44 -44.58 10.46
C GLU A 52 37.22 -46.09 10.23
N HIS A 53 37.75 -46.65 9.14
CA HIS A 53 37.35 -47.98 8.64
C HIS A 53 38.54 -48.94 8.39
N GLY A 54 39.76 -48.52 8.72
CA GLY A 54 40.97 -49.33 8.55
C GLY A 54 41.45 -49.44 7.10
N VAL A 55 42.28 -50.46 6.83
CA VAL A 55 42.96 -50.65 5.54
C VAL A 55 41.98 -51.16 4.48
N PHE A 56 41.96 -50.53 3.31
CA PHE A 56 41.19 -50.96 2.15
C PHE A 56 42.03 -50.94 0.87
N GLN A 57 41.61 -51.74 -0.13
CA GLN A 57 42.34 -51.85 -1.40
C GLN A 57 41.66 -51.06 -2.52
N GLN A 58 42.43 -50.22 -3.19
CA GLN A 58 41.94 -49.44 -4.33
C GLN A 58 43.03 -49.23 -5.38
N ARG A 59 42.63 -49.05 -6.64
CA ARG A 59 43.57 -48.69 -7.70
C ARG A 59 44.00 -47.23 -7.56
N ILE A 60 45.28 -46.95 -7.81
CA ILE A 60 45.87 -45.60 -7.78
C ILE A 60 45.08 -44.64 -8.68
N ASP A 61 44.80 -45.03 -9.93
CA ASP A 61 44.10 -44.17 -10.89
C ASP A 61 42.65 -43.88 -10.51
N SER A 62 41.97 -44.82 -9.85
CA SER A 62 40.62 -44.59 -9.32
C SER A 62 40.65 -43.69 -8.09
N HIS A 63 41.63 -43.88 -7.21
CA HIS A 63 41.78 -43.08 -6.00
C HIS A 63 42.08 -41.60 -6.33
N LEU A 64 42.97 -41.36 -7.30
CA LEU A 64 43.27 -40.01 -7.81
C LEU A 64 42.09 -39.35 -8.55
N ARG A 65 41.09 -40.13 -8.98
CA ARG A 65 39.82 -39.62 -9.55
C ARG A 65 38.77 -39.28 -8.47
N GLY A 66 39.13 -39.33 -7.19
CA GLY A 66 38.25 -38.97 -6.08
C GLY A 66 37.44 -40.14 -5.50
N GLN A 67 37.68 -41.38 -5.93
CA GLN A 67 37.09 -42.55 -5.27
C GLN A 67 37.77 -42.78 -3.92
N GLY A 68 36.98 -42.80 -2.84
CA GLY A 68 37.48 -42.94 -1.48
C GLY A 68 37.28 -44.35 -0.90
N CYS A 69 37.34 -44.44 0.43
CA CYS A 69 36.98 -45.64 1.17
C CYS A 69 35.51 -46.03 0.88
N PRO A 70 35.23 -47.27 0.44
CA PRO A 70 33.87 -47.74 0.14
C PRO A 70 32.89 -47.66 1.33
N GLU A 71 33.41 -47.72 2.56
CA GLU A 71 32.61 -47.59 3.78
C GLU A 71 32.29 -46.13 4.07
N CYS A 72 33.26 -45.22 3.92
CA CYS A 72 32.99 -43.78 3.97
C CYS A 72 32.02 -43.31 2.89
N SER A 73 32.05 -43.94 1.70
CA SER A 73 31.17 -43.59 0.58
C SER A 73 29.78 -44.22 0.68
N GLY A 74 29.48 -44.96 1.76
CA GLY A 74 28.15 -45.55 2.01
C GLY A 74 27.76 -46.70 1.08
N ASN A 75 28.71 -47.35 0.39
CA ASN A 75 28.41 -48.37 -0.62
C ASN A 75 28.29 -49.80 -0.08
N ARG A 76 28.41 -50.01 1.24
CA ARG A 76 28.04 -51.29 1.87
C ARG A 76 26.56 -51.26 2.26
N LYS A 77 25.79 -52.25 1.80
CA LYS A 77 24.43 -52.51 2.27
C LYS A 77 24.48 -52.68 3.80
N HIS A 78 23.70 -51.90 4.55
CA HIS A 78 23.62 -52.09 6.00
C HIS A 78 23.06 -53.48 6.29
N THR A 79 23.67 -54.19 7.24
CA THR A 79 23.03 -55.35 7.87
C THR A 79 22.04 -54.88 8.93
N LYS A 80 21.15 -55.76 9.40
CA LYS A 80 20.20 -55.45 10.48
C LYS A 80 20.92 -54.94 11.73
N GLU A 81 22.06 -55.54 12.05
CA GLU A 81 22.89 -55.20 13.22
C GLU A 81 23.54 -53.82 13.05
N SER A 82 24.04 -53.50 11.85
CA SER A 82 24.59 -52.18 11.50
C SER A 82 23.52 -51.09 11.59
N PHE A 83 22.29 -51.38 11.15
CA PHE A 83 21.16 -50.48 11.30
C PHE A 83 20.85 -50.16 12.77
N ILE A 84 20.72 -51.19 13.61
CA ILE A 84 20.36 -51.03 15.03
C ILE A 84 21.43 -50.22 15.78
N MET A 85 22.72 -50.50 15.57
CA MET A 85 23.80 -49.74 16.20
C MET A 85 23.73 -48.25 15.84
N LYS A 86 23.56 -47.95 14.54
CA LYS A 86 23.47 -46.57 14.06
C LYS A 86 22.22 -45.86 14.57
N ALA A 87 21.07 -46.53 14.56
CA ALA A 87 19.80 -45.99 15.03
C ALA A 87 19.83 -45.70 16.54
N ASN A 88 20.42 -46.61 17.34
CA ASN A 88 20.61 -46.40 18.78
C ASN A 88 21.53 -45.23 19.11
N LYS A 89 22.57 -45.01 18.32
CA LYS A 89 23.48 -43.85 18.47
C LYS A 89 22.76 -42.52 18.19
N ILE A 90 21.88 -42.48 17.20
CA ILE A 90 21.16 -41.24 16.81
C ILE A 90 20.04 -40.91 17.79
N HIS A 91 19.34 -41.93 18.27
CA HIS A 91 18.16 -41.77 19.12
C HIS A 91 18.40 -42.10 20.59
N ASN A 92 19.66 -42.21 21.02
CA ASN A 92 20.06 -42.51 22.41
C ASN A 92 19.27 -43.66 23.05
N ASN A 93 19.16 -44.80 22.34
CA ASN A 93 18.44 -46.00 22.81
C ASN A 93 16.94 -45.78 23.13
N LYS A 94 16.28 -44.81 22.49
CA LYS A 94 14.87 -44.49 22.71
C LYS A 94 13.88 -45.52 22.14
N TYR A 95 14.30 -46.33 21.16
CA TYR A 95 13.43 -47.26 20.44
C TYR A 95 13.87 -48.71 20.62
N ASP A 96 12.93 -49.63 20.48
CA ASP A 96 13.16 -51.06 20.37
C ASP A 96 12.99 -51.51 18.90
N TYR A 97 13.92 -52.34 18.44
CA TYR A 97 14.00 -52.88 17.07
C TYR A 97 13.89 -54.41 17.06
N SER A 98 13.43 -55.03 18.14
CA SER A 98 13.23 -56.48 18.28
C SER A 98 12.44 -57.07 17.11
N ARG A 99 11.40 -56.35 16.65
CA ARG A 99 10.54 -56.73 15.52
C ARG A 99 10.97 -56.17 14.16
N ALA A 100 12.09 -55.44 14.10
CA ALA A 100 12.54 -54.82 12.87
C ALA A 100 13.05 -55.87 11.85
N VAL A 101 12.53 -55.81 10.62
CA VAL A 101 13.05 -56.54 9.46
C VAL A 101 13.69 -55.54 8.51
N TYR A 102 15.02 -55.51 8.46
CA TYR A 102 15.77 -54.59 7.61
C TYR A 102 15.98 -55.21 6.22
N ILE A 103 15.49 -54.52 5.18
CA ILE A 103 15.61 -54.95 3.77
C ILE A 103 16.56 -54.01 3.01
N ASN A 104 16.28 -52.70 3.04
CA ASN A 104 17.09 -51.63 2.46
C ASN A 104 16.72 -50.28 3.10
N ASN A 105 17.41 -49.19 2.72
CA ASN A 105 17.20 -47.86 3.30
C ASN A 105 15.87 -47.16 2.92
N GLU A 106 15.14 -47.71 1.96
CA GLU A 106 13.91 -47.12 1.41
C GLU A 106 12.65 -47.88 1.86
N THR A 107 12.80 -49.12 2.29
CA THR A 107 11.69 -49.95 2.77
C THR A 107 11.42 -49.65 4.23
N LYS A 108 10.16 -49.36 4.56
CA LYS A 108 9.75 -49.11 5.94
C LYS A 108 9.96 -50.35 6.79
N LEU A 109 10.50 -50.18 8.00
CA LEU A 109 10.55 -51.22 9.03
C LEU A 109 9.68 -50.84 10.23
N GLU A 110 9.31 -51.84 11.02
CA GLU A 110 8.64 -51.67 12.31
C GLU A 110 9.67 -51.25 13.37
N ILE A 111 9.42 -50.10 13.99
CA ILE A 111 10.20 -49.54 15.09
C ILE A 111 9.26 -49.36 16.27
N ILE A 112 9.65 -49.76 17.47
CA ILE A 112 8.82 -49.69 18.67
C ILE A 112 9.27 -48.52 19.52
N CYS A 113 8.40 -47.52 19.68
CA CYS A 113 8.59 -46.47 20.66
C CYS A 113 8.25 -47.01 22.05
N LYS A 114 9.18 -46.89 23.00
CA LYS A 114 8.97 -47.35 24.39
C LYS A 114 7.73 -46.75 25.07
N THR A 115 7.26 -45.58 24.61
CA THR A 115 6.10 -44.88 25.18
C THR A 115 4.84 -44.95 24.34
N HIS A 116 4.94 -45.05 23.01
CA HIS A 116 3.82 -44.94 22.07
C HIS A 116 3.58 -46.20 21.23
N GLY A 117 4.37 -47.26 21.45
CA GLY A 117 4.21 -48.52 20.73
C GLY A 117 4.79 -48.53 19.31
N PRO A 118 4.38 -49.50 18.47
CA PRO A 118 4.97 -49.74 17.16
C PRO A 118 4.57 -48.68 16.12
N PHE A 119 5.53 -48.26 15.30
CA PHE A 119 5.32 -47.39 14.16
C PHE A 119 6.24 -47.79 13.00
N TYR A 120 5.90 -47.37 11.78
CA TYR A 120 6.64 -47.73 10.57
C TYR A 120 7.39 -46.53 10.00
N GLN A 121 8.69 -46.70 9.76
CA GLN A 121 9.54 -45.65 9.20
C GLN A 121 10.63 -46.22 8.30
N GLN A 122 11.05 -45.43 7.31
CA GLN A 122 12.20 -45.77 6.46
C GLN A 122 13.51 -45.58 7.24
N PRO A 123 14.51 -46.47 7.09
CA PRO A 123 15.81 -46.32 7.76
C PRO A 123 16.48 -44.98 7.49
N ASN A 124 16.43 -44.50 6.24
CA ASN A 124 17.07 -43.24 5.88
C ASN A 124 16.47 -42.05 6.64
N SER A 125 15.13 -41.97 6.70
CA SER A 125 14.42 -40.95 7.48
C SER A 125 14.74 -41.08 8.98
N HIS A 126 14.80 -42.31 9.49
CA HIS A 126 15.12 -42.57 10.88
C HIS A 126 16.55 -42.13 11.23
N PHE A 127 17.52 -42.35 10.34
CA PHE A 127 18.89 -41.87 10.50
C PHE A 127 19.00 -40.34 10.44
N ASN A 128 18.09 -39.66 9.74
CA ASN A 128 18.02 -38.20 9.73
C ASN A 128 17.40 -37.61 11.00
N GLY A 129 17.21 -38.41 12.05
CA GLY A 129 16.67 -37.96 13.34
C GLY A 129 15.14 -37.93 13.40
N CYS A 130 14.43 -38.38 12.35
CA CYS A 130 12.99 -38.56 12.44
C CYS A 130 12.67 -39.70 13.42
N GLY A 131 11.76 -39.44 14.35
CA GLY A 131 11.38 -40.38 15.40
C GLY A 131 9.91 -40.79 15.34
N CYS A 132 9.39 -41.23 16.48
CA CYS A 132 7.97 -41.53 16.65
C CYS A 132 7.11 -40.26 16.40
N PRO A 133 6.10 -40.34 15.51
CA PRO A 133 5.19 -39.21 15.22
C PRO A 133 4.48 -38.66 16.46
N GLU A 134 4.07 -39.52 17.40
CA GLU A 134 3.39 -39.09 18.63
C GLU A 134 4.33 -38.35 19.58
N CYS A 135 5.57 -38.84 19.74
CA CYS A 135 6.60 -38.09 20.49
C CYS A 135 6.85 -36.70 19.89
N SER A 136 6.87 -36.59 18.57
CA SER A 136 7.06 -35.31 17.88
C SER A 136 5.86 -34.39 18.09
N ASN A 137 4.64 -34.92 18.01
CA ASN A 137 3.42 -34.16 18.25
C ASN A 137 3.32 -33.64 19.70
N LEU A 138 3.73 -34.42 20.70
CA LEU A 138 3.77 -33.97 22.09
C LEU A 138 4.76 -32.82 22.31
N LYS A 139 5.96 -32.89 21.72
CA LYS A 139 6.94 -31.79 21.77
C LYS A 139 6.42 -30.53 21.07
N ILE A 140 5.65 -30.70 19.99
CA ILE A 140 5.00 -29.60 19.28
C ILE A 140 3.87 -29.01 20.15
N SER A 141 3.07 -29.82 20.85
CA SER A 141 2.00 -29.31 21.72
C SER A 141 2.54 -28.58 22.95
N GLU A 142 3.61 -29.07 23.57
CA GLU A 142 4.26 -28.41 24.71
C GLU A 142 4.94 -27.09 24.31
N SER A 143 5.50 -26.99 23.10
CA SER A 143 6.11 -25.75 22.59
C SER A 143 5.09 -24.77 21.96
N GLN A 144 3.85 -25.20 21.70
CA GLN A 144 2.79 -24.37 21.11
C GLN A 144 1.70 -23.91 22.09
N PHE A 145 1.77 -24.29 23.37
CA PHE A 145 0.84 -23.81 24.40
C PHE A 145 1.24 -22.38 24.85
N LEU A 146 0.97 -21.37 24.02
CA LEU A 146 0.77 -20.01 24.56
C LEU A 146 -0.49 -20.05 25.42
N ASN A 147 -0.42 -19.57 26.66
CA ASN A 147 -1.61 -19.26 27.45
C ASN A 147 -2.03 -17.80 27.18
N THR A 148 -3.21 -17.39 27.66
CA THR A 148 -3.75 -16.04 27.45
C THR A 148 -2.78 -14.94 27.89
N GLU A 149 -2.08 -15.14 29.01
CA GLU A 149 -1.13 -14.15 29.56
C GLU A 149 0.06 -13.94 28.62
N ILE A 150 0.69 -15.02 28.16
CA ILE A 150 1.84 -14.97 27.23
C ILE A 150 1.41 -14.37 25.88
N PHE A 151 0.19 -14.67 25.41
CA PHE A 151 -0.34 -14.02 24.20
C PHE A 151 -0.45 -12.50 24.37
N ILE A 152 -1.02 -12.05 25.49
CA ILE A 152 -1.23 -10.62 25.77
C ILE A 152 0.11 -9.89 25.90
N GLU A 153 1.09 -10.47 26.58
CA GLU A 153 2.43 -9.91 26.73
C GLU A 153 3.07 -9.65 25.35
N ARG A 154 3.13 -10.68 24.49
CA ARG A 154 3.69 -10.56 23.14
C ARG A 154 2.91 -9.60 22.26
N ALA A 155 1.58 -9.60 22.36
CA ALA A 155 0.73 -8.68 21.60
C ALA A 155 0.98 -7.22 22.00
N ARG A 156 1.24 -6.95 23.28
CA ARG A 156 1.64 -5.62 23.78
C ARG A 156 3.04 -5.21 23.31
N GLU A 157 3.99 -6.13 23.20
CA GLU A 157 5.32 -5.81 22.64
C GLU A 157 5.22 -5.32 21.18
N ILE A 158 4.40 -5.97 20.37
CA ILE A 158 4.25 -5.67 18.94
C ILE A 158 3.42 -4.41 18.72
N HIS A 159 2.26 -4.31 19.36
CA HIS A 159 1.28 -3.27 19.08
C HIS A 159 1.33 -2.10 20.07
N LYS A 160 2.14 -2.20 21.13
CA LYS A 160 2.25 -1.21 22.20
C LYS A 160 0.86 -0.88 22.76
N ASP A 161 0.52 0.40 22.82
CA ASP A 161 -0.71 0.90 23.44
C ASP A 161 -1.91 1.00 22.48
N LYS A 162 -1.88 0.31 21.33
CA LYS A 162 -2.94 0.41 20.30
C LYS A 162 -4.20 -0.40 20.59
N TYR A 163 -4.10 -1.46 21.39
CA TYR A 163 -5.18 -2.40 21.65
C TYR A 163 -5.30 -2.72 23.13
N ASP A 164 -6.52 -3.07 23.52
CA ASP A 164 -6.86 -3.62 24.82
C ASP A 164 -7.24 -5.11 24.68
N TYR A 165 -6.93 -5.88 25.71
CA TYR A 165 -7.05 -7.34 25.76
C TYR A 165 -7.85 -7.83 26.98
N GLU A 166 -8.55 -6.97 27.71
CA GLU A 166 -9.35 -7.35 28.89
C GLU A 166 -10.37 -8.46 28.59
N LYS A 167 -10.91 -8.50 27.36
CA LYS A 167 -11.89 -9.50 26.91
C LYS A 167 -11.26 -10.69 26.18
N THR A 168 -9.94 -10.75 26.09
CA THR A 168 -9.23 -11.78 25.34
C THR A 168 -9.17 -13.07 26.16
N VAL A 169 -9.67 -14.17 25.58
CA VAL A 169 -9.51 -15.53 26.12
C VAL A 169 -8.82 -16.38 25.06
N TYR A 170 -7.58 -16.79 25.30
CA TYR A 170 -6.81 -17.60 24.36
C TYR A 170 -7.00 -19.09 24.67
N GLY A 171 -7.67 -19.80 23.75
CA GLY A 171 -7.77 -21.25 23.79
C GLY A 171 -6.74 -21.96 22.90
N TYR A 172 -6.73 -21.61 21.61
CA TYR A 172 -5.88 -22.26 20.60
C TYR A 172 -5.46 -21.26 19.50
N CYS A 173 -4.31 -21.50 18.85
CA CYS A 173 -3.73 -20.53 17.90
C CYS A 173 -4.61 -20.25 16.65
N LYS A 174 -5.52 -21.17 16.30
CA LYS A 174 -6.46 -21.01 15.17
C LYS A 174 -7.85 -20.52 15.56
N SER A 175 -8.20 -20.52 16.84
CA SER A 175 -9.47 -19.94 17.32
C SER A 175 -9.34 -18.43 17.36
N GLU A 176 -10.38 -17.72 16.93
CA GLU A 176 -10.40 -16.27 16.99
C GLU A 176 -10.50 -15.80 18.44
N VAL A 177 -9.82 -14.69 18.75
CA VAL A 177 -9.89 -14.02 20.05
C VAL A 177 -10.46 -12.61 19.86
N ILE A 178 -11.09 -12.10 20.91
CA ILE A 178 -11.59 -10.73 20.95
C ILE A 178 -10.42 -9.80 21.28
N ILE A 179 -10.21 -8.80 20.45
CA ILE A 179 -9.21 -7.74 20.62
C ILE A 179 -9.95 -6.40 20.51
N THR A 180 -9.67 -5.48 21.43
CA THR A 180 -10.35 -4.19 21.48
C THR A 180 -9.45 -3.10 20.89
N CYS A 181 -9.84 -2.53 19.76
CA CYS A 181 -9.17 -1.35 19.22
C CYS A 181 -9.64 -0.10 19.96
N LYS A 182 -8.72 0.69 20.52
CA LYS A 182 -9.06 1.93 21.25
C LYS A 182 -9.88 2.95 20.44
N ILE A 183 -9.84 2.88 19.10
CA ILE A 183 -10.56 3.79 18.20
C ILE A 183 -11.86 3.18 17.68
N HIS A 184 -11.85 1.89 17.35
CA HIS A 184 -12.92 1.25 16.57
C HIS A 184 -13.72 0.18 17.34
N GLY A 185 -13.35 -0.09 18.60
CA GLY A 185 -13.97 -1.09 19.45
C GLY A 185 -13.50 -2.52 19.18
N ASP A 186 -14.29 -3.47 19.68
CA ASP A 186 -14.00 -4.90 19.69
C ASP A 186 -14.06 -5.51 18.28
N TYR A 187 -13.12 -6.41 17.99
CA TYR A 187 -13.12 -7.21 16.77
C TYR A 187 -12.50 -8.59 17.01
N LEU A 188 -12.85 -9.55 16.16
CA LEU A 188 -12.30 -10.90 16.17
C LEU A 188 -11.08 -11.01 15.26
N GLN A 189 -10.02 -11.66 15.75
CA GLN A 189 -8.83 -11.96 14.96
C GLN A 189 -8.15 -13.23 15.46
N LYS A 190 -7.50 -13.98 14.55
CA LYS A 190 -6.69 -15.14 14.95
C LYS A 190 -5.42 -14.67 15.66
N PRO A 191 -5.05 -15.24 16.81
CA PRO A 191 -3.88 -14.82 17.59
C PRO A 191 -2.58 -14.78 16.80
N TYR A 192 -2.29 -15.78 15.98
CA TYR A 192 -1.04 -15.79 15.19
C TYR A 192 -0.98 -14.63 14.19
N LEU A 193 -2.10 -14.25 13.57
CA LEU A 193 -2.15 -13.10 12.65
C LEU A 193 -1.91 -11.79 13.39
N HIS A 194 -2.43 -11.68 14.62
CA HIS A 194 -2.20 -10.52 15.45
C HIS A 194 -0.72 -10.40 15.85
N LEU A 195 -0.10 -11.52 16.23
CA LEU A 195 1.33 -11.58 16.56
C LEU A 195 2.26 -11.37 15.35
N PHE A 196 1.78 -11.56 14.12
CA PHE A 196 2.51 -11.16 12.90
C PHE A 196 2.34 -9.67 12.54
N GLY A 197 1.77 -8.86 13.44
CA GLY A 197 1.55 -7.43 13.23
C GLY A 197 0.22 -7.11 12.55
N GLY A 198 -0.65 -8.09 12.33
CA GLY A 198 -2.03 -7.87 11.91
C GLY A 198 -2.83 -7.14 12.99
N GLY A 199 -3.71 -6.22 12.60
CA GLY A 199 -4.46 -5.41 13.54
C GLY A 199 -5.86 -5.08 13.05
N CYS A 200 -6.44 -4.01 13.58
CA CYS A 200 -7.77 -3.55 13.18
C CYS A 200 -7.83 -3.15 11.70
N HIS A 201 -8.72 -3.79 10.94
CA HIS A 201 -8.91 -3.51 9.51
C HIS A 201 -9.30 -2.05 9.22
N LYS A 202 -10.15 -1.45 10.07
CA LYS A 202 -10.56 -0.05 9.94
C LYS A 202 -9.37 0.91 10.09
N CYS A 203 -8.47 0.65 11.06
CA CYS A 203 -7.21 1.40 11.18
C CYS A 203 -6.32 1.25 9.94
N ALA A 204 -6.19 0.03 9.41
CA ALA A 204 -5.36 -0.24 8.24
C ALA A 204 -5.86 0.48 6.98
N ILE A 205 -7.18 0.59 6.80
CA ILE A 205 -7.77 1.36 5.69
C ILE A 205 -7.38 2.84 5.80
N VAL A 206 -7.52 3.44 6.99
CA VAL A 206 -7.21 4.86 7.21
C VAL A 206 -5.72 5.13 6.98
N GLN A 207 -4.83 4.32 7.55
CA GLN A 207 -3.38 4.46 7.33
C GLN A 207 -2.98 4.21 5.87
N GLY A 208 -3.61 3.25 5.21
CA GLY A 208 -3.41 2.97 3.78
C GLY A 208 -3.88 4.11 2.87
N ALA A 209 -4.85 4.90 3.29
CA ALA A 209 -5.29 6.09 2.57
C ALA A 209 -4.35 7.28 2.78
N ILE A 210 -3.78 7.44 3.99
CA ILE A 210 -2.81 8.49 4.34
C ILE A 210 -1.45 8.25 3.65
N SER A 211 -0.95 7.01 3.70
CA SER A 211 0.34 6.66 3.07
C SER A 211 0.33 6.77 1.54
N ARG A 212 -0.85 6.66 0.91
CA ARG A 212 -1.03 6.84 -0.54
C ARG A 212 -1.46 8.26 -0.92
N SER A 213 -1.63 9.16 0.03
CA SER A 213 -1.96 10.55 -0.25
C SER A 213 -0.70 11.39 -0.35
N ASP A 214 -0.68 12.30 -1.32
CA ASP A 214 0.32 13.37 -1.44
C ASP A 214 0.50 14.11 -0.11
N THR A 215 1.66 14.69 0.15
CA THR A 215 1.81 15.61 1.29
C THR A 215 1.01 16.90 1.07
N GLN A 216 0.82 17.70 2.13
CA GLN A 216 0.19 19.01 1.96
C GLN A 216 0.98 19.89 0.99
N GLU A 217 2.31 19.87 1.06
CA GLU A 217 3.18 20.63 0.16
C GLU A 217 3.05 20.16 -1.30
N ASP A 218 3.02 18.85 -1.53
CA ASP A 218 2.82 18.28 -2.85
C ASP A 218 1.47 18.67 -3.46
N PHE A 219 0.39 18.63 -2.65
CA PHE A 219 -0.92 19.08 -3.09
C PHE A 219 -0.89 20.55 -3.50
N LEU A 220 -0.30 21.43 -2.69
CA LEU A 220 -0.23 22.88 -2.96
C LEU A 220 0.56 23.17 -4.24
N LYS A 221 1.68 22.47 -4.45
CA LYS A 221 2.51 22.61 -5.66
C LYS A 221 1.74 22.20 -6.91
N LYS A 222 1.09 21.03 -6.89
CA LYS A 222 0.28 20.54 -8.02
C LYS A 222 -0.94 21.44 -8.28
N ALA A 223 -1.60 21.92 -7.22
CA ALA A 223 -2.77 22.79 -7.34
C ALA A 223 -2.41 24.15 -7.95
N THR A 224 -1.29 24.74 -7.53
CA THR A 224 -0.74 25.98 -8.09
C THR A 224 -0.33 25.80 -9.56
N GLN A 225 0.27 24.65 -9.91
CA GLN A 225 0.60 24.34 -11.30
C GLN A 225 -0.66 24.22 -12.20
N MET A 226 -1.73 23.61 -11.68
CA MET A 226 -2.97 23.41 -12.45
C MET A 226 -3.80 24.69 -12.63
N HIS A 227 -3.86 25.54 -11.60
CA HIS A 227 -4.78 26.68 -11.58
C HIS A 227 -4.11 28.05 -11.59
N GLY A 228 -2.78 28.11 -11.46
CA GLY A 228 -2.03 29.36 -11.31
C GLY A 228 -2.53 30.18 -10.13
N ASP A 229 -2.67 31.49 -10.33
CA ASP A 229 -3.09 32.45 -9.30
C ASP A 229 -4.61 32.50 -9.02
N LYS A 230 -5.41 31.58 -9.57
CA LYS A 230 -6.89 31.65 -9.45
C LYS A 230 -7.41 31.38 -8.03
N PHE A 231 -6.65 30.65 -7.22
CA PHE A 231 -7.08 30.22 -5.88
C PHE A 231 -6.02 30.55 -4.81
N ASN A 232 -6.47 30.67 -3.56
CA ASN A 232 -5.65 30.75 -2.36
C ASN A 232 -5.97 29.53 -1.48
N TYR A 233 -4.93 28.90 -0.94
CA TYR A 233 -4.99 27.65 -0.18
C TYR A 233 -4.66 27.82 1.31
N GLU A 234 -4.62 29.05 1.83
CA GLU A 234 -4.29 29.36 3.23
C GLU A 234 -5.16 28.59 4.26
N LYS A 235 -6.43 28.32 3.92
CA LYS A 235 -7.36 27.56 4.77
C LYS A 235 -7.33 26.04 4.55
N VAL A 236 -6.48 25.54 3.65
CA VAL A 236 -6.41 24.11 3.34
C VAL A 236 -5.67 23.35 4.44
N LYS A 237 -6.36 22.41 5.06
CA LYS A 237 -5.77 21.37 5.93
C LYS A 237 -5.86 20.03 5.19
N TYR A 238 -4.82 19.70 4.46
CA TYR A 238 -4.83 18.51 3.60
C TYR A 238 -4.67 17.23 4.45
N LYS A 239 -5.59 16.28 4.28
CA LYS A 239 -5.54 14.96 4.93
C LYS A 239 -5.32 13.83 3.93
N ASN A 240 -6.09 13.85 2.84
CA ASN A 240 -6.00 12.91 1.73
C ASN A 240 -6.79 13.46 0.53
N HIS A 241 -6.71 12.78 -0.62
CA HIS A 241 -7.32 13.22 -1.87
C HIS A 241 -8.86 13.18 -1.90
N ARG A 242 -9.53 12.53 -0.93
CA ARG A 242 -10.99 12.31 -0.89
C ARG A 242 -11.71 13.22 0.09
N THR A 243 -11.05 13.64 1.17
CA THR A 243 -11.62 14.53 2.17
C THR A 243 -11.70 15.95 1.61
N GLN A 244 -12.87 16.58 1.69
CA GLN A 244 -13.05 17.95 1.22
C GLN A 244 -12.20 18.94 2.03
N VAL A 245 -11.69 19.96 1.34
CA VAL A 245 -10.93 21.06 1.91
C VAL A 245 -11.56 22.39 1.52
N ASP A 246 -11.33 23.42 2.35
CA ASP A 246 -11.79 24.78 2.10
C ASP A 246 -10.76 25.51 1.21
N ILE A 247 -11.13 25.76 -0.05
CA ILE A 247 -10.31 26.49 -1.04
C ILE A 247 -10.88 27.90 -1.19
N ILE A 248 -10.03 28.91 -1.26
CA ILE A 248 -10.46 30.29 -1.46
C ILE A 248 -10.35 30.64 -2.94
N CYS A 249 -11.48 30.93 -3.58
CA CYS A 249 -11.48 31.61 -4.88
C CYS A 249 -11.24 33.10 -4.66
N ARG A 250 -10.31 33.71 -5.42
CA ARG A 250 -10.05 35.16 -5.34
C ARG A 250 -11.23 36.03 -5.79
N VAL A 251 -12.24 35.45 -6.46
CA VAL A 251 -13.44 36.16 -6.92
C VAL A 251 -14.63 35.93 -6.00
N HIS A 252 -14.91 34.67 -5.63
CA HIS A 252 -16.14 34.30 -4.92
C HIS A 252 -15.93 33.83 -3.48
N GLY A 253 -14.71 33.88 -2.96
CA GLY A 253 -14.40 33.49 -1.59
C GLY A 253 -14.31 31.98 -1.38
N VAL A 254 -14.57 31.55 -0.14
CA VAL A 254 -14.31 30.18 0.33
C VAL A 254 -15.35 29.21 -0.23
N PHE A 255 -14.90 28.07 -0.75
CA PHE A 255 -15.77 26.95 -1.15
C PHE A 255 -15.12 25.60 -0.83
N LYS A 256 -15.97 24.56 -0.68
CA LYS A 256 -15.52 23.19 -0.40
C LYS A 256 -15.34 22.39 -1.67
N GLN A 257 -14.19 21.73 -1.80
CA GLN A 257 -13.92 20.81 -2.91
C GLN A 257 -12.98 19.68 -2.47
N LYS A 258 -13.04 18.52 -3.14
CA LYS A 258 -12.10 17.43 -2.90
C LYS A 258 -10.77 17.74 -3.62
N PRO A 259 -9.60 17.51 -2.98
CA PRO A 259 -8.31 17.72 -3.60
C PRO A 259 -8.13 16.98 -4.93
N LYS A 260 -8.60 15.73 -5.05
CA LYS A 260 -8.57 14.97 -6.31
C LYS A 260 -9.26 15.73 -7.46
N ASP A 261 -10.49 16.18 -7.22
CA ASP A 261 -11.30 16.85 -8.23
C ASP A 261 -10.67 18.20 -8.60
N HIS A 262 -10.11 18.90 -7.62
CA HIS A 262 -9.40 20.15 -7.81
C HIS A 262 -8.16 19.97 -8.71
N LEU A 263 -7.33 18.97 -8.43
CA LEU A 263 -6.15 18.66 -9.24
C LEU A 263 -6.50 18.16 -10.64
N MET A 264 -7.69 17.60 -10.85
CA MET A 264 -8.21 17.26 -12.18
C MET A 264 -8.72 18.47 -12.97
N GLY A 265 -8.57 19.69 -12.44
CA GLY A 265 -8.97 20.93 -13.11
C GLY A 265 -10.35 21.44 -12.70
N SER A 266 -11.04 20.80 -11.75
CA SER A 266 -12.29 21.35 -11.20
C SER A 266 -11.98 22.60 -10.39
N GLY A 267 -12.69 23.69 -10.65
CA GLY A 267 -12.49 24.98 -9.98
C GLY A 267 -13.69 25.39 -9.14
N CYS A 268 -13.79 26.70 -8.89
CA CYS A 268 -14.95 27.28 -8.26
C CYS A 268 -16.20 27.09 -9.12
N LYS A 269 -17.26 26.52 -8.53
CA LYS A 269 -18.56 26.34 -9.20
C LYS A 269 -19.18 27.64 -9.66
N TRP A 270 -18.90 28.76 -8.99
CA TRP A 270 -19.42 30.08 -9.34
C TRP A 270 -18.68 30.67 -10.53
N CYS A 271 -17.34 30.60 -10.58
CA CYS A 271 -16.59 30.92 -11.81
C CYS A 271 -17.06 30.07 -13.00
N CYS A 272 -17.29 28.78 -12.77
CA CYS A 272 -17.78 27.88 -13.80
C CYS A 272 -19.19 28.27 -14.27
N ALA A 273 -20.09 28.62 -13.34
CA ALA A 273 -21.41 29.14 -13.65
C ALA A 273 -21.38 30.52 -14.34
N GLU A 274 -20.36 31.36 -14.12
CA GLU A 274 -20.16 32.60 -14.87
C GLU A 274 -19.73 32.33 -16.33
N ILE A 275 -19.03 31.21 -16.58
CA ILE A 275 -18.61 30.78 -17.94
C ILE A 275 -19.74 30.00 -18.65
N ILE A 276 -20.53 29.21 -17.91
CA ILE A 276 -21.58 28.32 -18.42
C ILE A 276 -22.97 28.97 -18.42
N GLY A 277 -23.23 29.93 -17.53
CA GLY A 277 -24.44 30.73 -17.49
C GLY A 277 -24.62 31.51 -18.79
N PHE A 278 -25.86 31.57 -19.29
CA PHE A 278 -26.31 32.25 -20.53
C PHE A 278 -25.19 33.01 -21.26
N ASN A 279 -24.48 32.39 -22.21
CA ASN A 279 -23.39 33.10 -22.88
C ASN A 279 -23.94 34.31 -23.67
N ARG A 280 -23.12 35.36 -23.82
CA ARG A 280 -23.48 36.60 -24.53
C ARG A 280 -24.19 36.32 -25.86
N SER A 281 -23.70 35.35 -26.63
CA SER A 281 -24.29 34.94 -27.91
C SER A 281 -25.71 34.37 -27.78
N LYS A 282 -26.00 33.56 -26.75
CA LYS A 282 -27.35 33.03 -26.46
C LYS A 282 -28.28 34.13 -26.00
N TYR A 283 -27.80 35.06 -25.16
CA TYR A 283 -28.59 36.20 -24.71
C TYR A 283 -28.99 37.10 -25.88
N ILE A 284 -28.04 37.44 -26.76
CA ILE A 284 -28.29 38.20 -27.99
C ILE A 284 -29.24 37.45 -28.95
N LYS A 285 -29.13 36.12 -29.06
CA LYS A 285 -30.08 35.34 -29.87
C LYS A 285 -31.50 35.38 -29.29
N VAL A 286 -31.65 35.30 -27.97
CA VAL A 286 -32.98 35.36 -27.33
C VAL A 286 -33.59 36.76 -27.45
N SER A 287 -32.79 37.82 -27.37
CA SER A 287 -33.28 39.19 -27.55
C SER A 287 -33.76 39.49 -28.97
N GLN A 288 -33.36 38.73 -29.99
CA GLN A 288 -33.89 38.89 -31.36
C GLN A 288 -35.41 38.72 -31.43
N ASN A 289 -35.99 37.89 -30.56
CA ASN A 289 -37.45 37.75 -30.42
C ASN A 289 -38.13 38.99 -29.79
N TYR A 290 -37.32 39.95 -29.30
CA TYR A 290 -37.71 41.18 -28.62
C TYR A 290 -36.98 42.38 -29.25
N ASN A 291 -36.93 42.43 -30.58
CA ASN A 291 -36.32 43.52 -31.37
C ASN A 291 -34.82 43.73 -31.12
N GLY A 292 -34.10 42.74 -30.59
CA GLY A 292 -32.67 42.83 -30.29
C GLY A 292 -32.32 43.71 -29.08
N LYS A 293 -33.32 44.29 -28.42
CA LYS A 293 -33.15 45.19 -27.27
C LYS A 293 -33.22 44.44 -25.94
N ALA A 294 -32.58 45.00 -24.92
CA ALA A 294 -32.67 44.55 -23.54
C ALA A 294 -32.72 45.75 -22.60
N LYS A 295 -33.14 45.51 -21.37
CA LYS A 295 -33.22 46.49 -20.29
C LYS A 295 -32.22 46.13 -19.21
N LEU A 296 -31.32 47.06 -18.88
CA LEU A 296 -30.57 47.06 -17.63
C LEU A 296 -31.39 47.77 -16.58
N TYR A 297 -31.54 47.16 -15.40
CA TYR A 297 -32.28 47.75 -14.29
C TYR A 297 -31.48 47.74 -13.00
N ILE A 298 -31.72 48.77 -12.19
CA ILE A 298 -31.34 48.84 -10.79
C ILE A 298 -32.62 48.90 -9.98
N ILE A 299 -32.80 47.92 -9.11
CA ILE A 299 -33.90 47.90 -8.12
C ILE A 299 -33.32 48.00 -6.72
N LYS A 300 -34.02 48.70 -5.84
CA LYS A 300 -33.79 48.74 -4.41
C LYS A 300 -34.71 47.70 -3.77
N CYS A 301 -34.14 46.70 -3.13
CA CYS A 301 -34.86 45.62 -2.45
C CYS A 301 -34.84 45.86 -0.94
N PHE A 302 -35.97 45.67 -0.27
CA PHE A 302 -36.07 45.88 1.17
C PHE A 302 -37.15 45.01 1.82
N ASN A 303 -36.99 44.79 3.12
CA ASN A 303 -37.98 44.27 4.05
C ASN A 303 -37.70 44.88 5.45
N HIS A 304 -38.24 44.29 6.52
CA HIS A 304 -38.01 44.77 7.89
C HIS A 304 -36.57 44.51 8.42
N GLU A 305 -35.79 43.63 7.79
CA GLU A 305 -34.49 43.16 8.30
C GLU A 305 -33.29 43.69 7.51
N GLU A 306 -33.44 43.92 6.21
CA GLU A 306 -32.34 44.32 5.33
C GLU A 306 -32.79 45.22 4.18
N LEU A 307 -31.82 45.97 3.64
CA LEU A 307 -31.98 46.84 2.49
C LEU A 307 -30.74 46.74 1.61
N PHE A 308 -30.93 46.51 0.32
CA PHE A 308 -29.85 46.37 -0.66
C PHE A 308 -30.33 46.74 -2.07
N TYR A 309 -29.42 46.68 -3.04
CA TYR A 309 -29.71 46.96 -4.44
C TYR A 309 -29.37 45.76 -5.31
N LYS A 310 -30.16 45.51 -6.34
CA LYS A 310 -29.87 44.51 -7.37
C LYS A 310 -29.71 45.17 -8.73
N VAL A 311 -28.64 44.80 -9.43
CA VAL A 311 -28.39 45.21 -10.81
C VAL A 311 -28.51 44.00 -11.71
N GLY A 312 -29.43 44.03 -12.66
CA GLY A 312 -29.65 42.92 -13.58
C GLY A 312 -30.16 43.36 -14.94
N ILE A 313 -30.23 42.40 -15.86
CA ILE A 313 -30.74 42.60 -17.22
C ILE A 313 -31.94 41.72 -17.53
N THR A 314 -32.82 42.20 -18.41
CA THR A 314 -34.03 41.50 -18.84
C THR A 314 -34.44 41.90 -20.26
N VAL A 315 -35.05 40.97 -21.01
CA VAL A 315 -35.67 41.24 -22.32
C VAL A 315 -37.19 41.45 -22.20
N THR A 316 -37.77 41.04 -21.07
CA THR A 316 -39.18 41.25 -20.72
C THR A 316 -39.31 42.38 -19.67
N PRO A 317 -40.50 42.95 -19.45
CA PRO A 317 -40.75 43.85 -18.32
C PRO A 317 -40.30 43.27 -16.97
N ILE A 318 -39.85 44.13 -16.06
CA ILE A 318 -39.26 43.75 -14.77
C ILE A 318 -40.30 43.02 -13.90
N GLU A 319 -41.55 43.44 -13.98
CA GLU A 319 -42.70 42.89 -13.26
C GLU A 319 -42.94 41.43 -13.67
N GLN A 320 -42.78 41.12 -14.96
CA GLN A 320 -42.91 39.76 -15.47
C GLN A 320 -41.77 38.86 -14.99
N ARG A 321 -40.54 39.41 -14.91
CA ARG A 321 -39.36 38.68 -14.42
C ARG A 321 -39.51 38.20 -12.98
N TYR A 322 -40.18 38.99 -12.14
CA TYR A 322 -40.38 38.66 -10.73
C TYR A 322 -41.80 38.18 -10.40
N SER A 323 -42.59 37.84 -11.42
CA SER A 323 -43.92 37.27 -11.23
C SER A 323 -43.87 35.94 -10.46
N LYS A 324 -44.98 35.59 -9.78
CA LYS A 324 -45.16 34.33 -9.03
C LYS A 324 -44.22 34.11 -7.84
N GLY A 325 -43.88 35.18 -7.10
CA GLY A 325 -43.09 35.05 -5.86
C GLY A 325 -41.60 34.77 -6.08
N ALA A 326 -41.09 35.01 -7.30
CA ALA A 326 -39.67 34.85 -7.60
C ALA A 326 -38.77 35.90 -6.90
N MET A 327 -39.35 37.01 -6.45
CA MET A 327 -38.71 37.99 -5.58
C MET A 327 -39.30 37.92 -4.16
N PRO A 328 -38.51 37.55 -3.13
CA PRO A 328 -38.98 37.46 -1.75
C PRO A 328 -38.97 38.81 -1.00
N TYR A 329 -38.55 39.90 -1.67
CA TYR A 329 -38.48 41.25 -1.11
C TYR A 329 -39.46 42.20 -1.80
N GLU A 330 -39.88 43.23 -1.08
CA GLU A 330 -40.44 44.42 -1.73
C GLU A 330 -39.33 45.14 -2.51
N TYR A 331 -39.70 45.77 -3.63
CA TYR A 331 -38.73 46.45 -4.47
C TYR A 331 -39.25 47.74 -5.10
N GLU A 332 -38.35 48.70 -5.26
CA GLU A 332 -38.54 49.96 -5.98
C GLU A 332 -37.58 50.03 -7.17
N VAL A 333 -38.07 50.45 -8.34
CA VAL A 333 -37.23 50.64 -9.52
C VAL A 333 -36.48 51.97 -9.41
N VAL A 334 -35.16 51.92 -9.31
CA VAL A 334 -34.29 53.09 -9.16
C VAL A 334 -33.85 53.63 -10.52
N ALA A 335 -33.44 52.73 -11.43
CA ALA A 335 -33.01 53.09 -12.76
C ALA A 335 -33.34 51.98 -13.76
N VAL A 336 -33.64 52.37 -14.99
CA VAL A 336 -33.82 51.46 -16.13
C VAL A 336 -33.20 52.13 -17.35
N VAL A 337 -32.35 51.41 -18.07
CA VAL A 337 -31.75 51.79 -19.35
C VAL A 337 -32.12 50.70 -20.35
N GLU A 338 -32.60 51.09 -21.54
CA GLU A 338 -32.98 50.18 -22.61
C GLU A 338 -32.13 50.46 -23.84
N ASP A 339 -31.48 49.43 -24.37
CA ASP A 339 -30.60 49.56 -25.54
C ASP A 339 -30.36 48.18 -26.19
N GLU A 340 -29.48 48.11 -27.19
CA GLU A 340 -29.04 46.87 -27.81
C GLU A 340 -28.55 45.85 -26.77
N SER A 341 -29.06 44.63 -26.88
CA SER A 341 -28.78 43.55 -25.92
C SER A 341 -27.31 43.22 -25.72
N GLY A 342 -26.47 43.40 -26.75
CA GLY A 342 -25.02 43.23 -26.64
C GLY A 342 -24.38 44.30 -25.76
N PHE A 343 -24.76 45.57 -25.96
CA PHE A 343 -24.30 46.69 -25.14
C PHE A 343 -24.78 46.56 -23.69
N ILE A 344 -26.06 46.25 -23.49
CA ILE A 344 -26.65 46.06 -22.15
C ILE A 344 -25.95 44.93 -21.38
N TRP A 345 -25.61 43.82 -22.05
CA TRP A 345 -24.83 42.73 -21.47
C TRP A 345 -23.45 43.21 -21.00
N ASP A 346 -22.73 43.91 -21.88
CA ASP A 346 -21.37 44.38 -21.58
C ASP A 346 -21.38 45.45 -20.47
N LEU A 347 -22.41 46.32 -20.46
CA LEU A 347 -22.63 47.32 -19.43
C LEU A 347 -22.88 46.69 -18.06
N GLU A 348 -23.73 45.66 -17.97
CA GLU A 348 -23.98 44.93 -16.72
C GLU A 348 -22.68 44.35 -16.14
N LYS A 349 -21.90 43.64 -16.96
CA LYS A 349 -20.64 43.02 -16.49
C LYS A 349 -19.65 44.07 -16.01
N ARG A 350 -19.57 45.21 -16.70
CA ARG A 350 -18.72 46.33 -16.28
C ARG A 350 -19.17 46.92 -14.95
N LEU A 351 -20.48 47.15 -14.75
CA LEU A 351 -21.02 47.64 -13.48
C LEU A 351 -20.75 46.65 -12.34
N HIS A 352 -20.99 45.36 -12.54
CA HIS A 352 -20.70 44.32 -11.54
C HIS A 352 -19.22 44.24 -11.17
N SER A 353 -18.32 44.50 -12.14
CA SER A 353 -16.88 44.56 -11.90
C SER A 353 -16.48 45.81 -11.11
N LEU A 354 -17.02 46.98 -11.46
CA LEU A 354 -16.73 48.24 -10.75
C LEU A 354 -17.23 48.24 -9.31
N MET A 355 -18.33 47.53 -9.04
CA MET A 355 -18.96 47.46 -7.72
C MET A 355 -18.62 46.17 -6.96
N LYS A 356 -17.56 45.45 -7.35
CA LYS A 356 -17.20 44.17 -6.73
C LYS A 356 -16.99 44.27 -5.22
N ASP A 357 -16.40 45.36 -4.75
CA ASP A 357 -16.04 45.55 -3.34
C ASP A 357 -17.24 45.89 -2.44
N ILE A 358 -18.37 46.28 -3.04
CA ILE A 358 -19.61 46.62 -2.33
C ILE A 358 -20.72 45.57 -2.56
N ARG A 359 -20.37 44.38 -3.04
CA ARG A 359 -21.30 43.26 -3.18
C ARG A 359 -21.94 42.90 -1.84
N TYR A 360 -23.20 42.49 -1.92
CA TYR A 360 -24.02 42.13 -0.77
C TYR A 360 -24.67 40.77 -1.00
N MET A 361 -24.74 39.94 0.05
CA MET A 361 -25.43 38.65 0.03
C MET A 361 -26.71 38.77 0.86
N PRO A 362 -27.90 38.74 0.23
CA PRO A 362 -29.17 38.82 0.94
C PRO A 362 -29.39 37.64 1.88
N ILE A 363 -30.16 37.85 2.96
CA ILE A 363 -30.49 36.80 3.94
C ILE A 363 -31.37 35.72 3.28
N GLN A 364 -32.38 36.14 2.51
CA GLN A 364 -33.26 35.24 1.74
C GLN A 364 -32.72 35.03 0.33
N ASN A 365 -32.61 33.76 -0.06
CA ASN A 365 -32.03 33.39 -1.35
C ASN A 365 -33.09 33.42 -2.47
N PHE A 366 -32.73 33.95 -3.64
CA PHE A 366 -33.60 34.02 -4.83
C PHE A 366 -32.79 34.01 -6.13
N GLY A 367 -33.44 33.82 -7.28
CA GLY A 367 -32.76 33.80 -8.58
C GLY A 367 -32.00 35.10 -8.87
N GLY A 368 -30.66 35.02 -9.00
CA GLY A 368 -29.80 36.19 -9.25
C GLY A 368 -29.35 36.95 -8.01
N TYR A 369 -29.47 36.37 -6.81
CA TYR A 369 -28.99 36.94 -5.54
C TYR A 369 -27.49 37.29 -5.50
N THR A 370 -26.68 36.76 -6.43
CA THR A 370 -25.24 37.04 -6.53
C THR A 370 -24.90 38.40 -7.16
N GLU A 371 -25.91 39.09 -7.68
CA GLU A 371 -25.80 40.38 -8.37
C GLU A 371 -26.36 41.53 -7.51
N CYS A 372 -26.21 41.40 -6.19
CA CYS A 372 -26.70 42.33 -5.19
C CYS A 372 -25.56 43.16 -4.58
N PHE A 373 -25.85 44.38 -4.18
CA PHE A 373 -24.90 45.40 -3.72
C PHE A 373 -25.46 46.18 -2.53
N LYS A 374 -24.58 46.59 -1.61
CA LYS A 374 -24.97 47.31 -0.39
C LYS A 374 -25.47 48.72 -0.69
N THR A 375 -24.83 49.39 -1.64
CA THR A 375 -25.17 50.74 -2.10
C THR A 375 -24.91 50.86 -3.60
N ILE A 376 -25.46 51.90 -4.24
CA ILE A 376 -25.13 52.25 -5.63
C ILE A 376 -24.46 53.63 -5.63
N PRO A 377 -23.21 53.74 -6.12
CA PRO A 377 -22.53 55.03 -6.24
C PRO A 377 -23.33 56.06 -7.06
N ASN A 378 -23.41 57.29 -6.57
CA ASN A 378 -24.11 58.38 -7.26
C ASN A 378 -23.57 58.65 -8.68
N SER A 379 -22.29 58.38 -8.93
CA SER A 379 -21.69 58.46 -10.26
C SER A 379 -22.33 57.48 -11.26
N ILE A 380 -22.68 56.27 -10.81
CA ILE A 380 -23.36 55.25 -11.63
C ILE A 380 -24.81 55.66 -11.89
N ILE A 381 -25.51 56.18 -10.88
CA ILE A 381 -26.89 56.68 -11.06
C ILE A 381 -26.92 57.82 -12.08
N LYS A 382 -25.99 58.79 -11.96
CA LYS A 382 -25.85 59.88 -12.92
C LYS A 382 -25.53 59.38 -14.32
N LEU A 383 -24.58 58.46 -14.47
CA LEU A 383 -24.22 57.85 -15.75
C LEU A 383 -25.45 57.21 -16.41
N LEU A 384 -26.21 56.39 -15.67
CA LEU A 384 -27.41 55.72 -16.21
C LEU A 384 -28.54 56.71 -16.55
N SER A 385 -28.63 57.84 -15.85
CA SER A 385 -29.60 58.89 -16.17
C SER A 385 -29.27 59.64 -17.46
N GLN A 386 -28.00 59.72 -17.85
CA GLN A 386 -27.58 60.37 -19.11
C GLN A 386 -28.01 59.57 -20.33
N PHE A 387 -27.95 58.23 -20.27
CA PHE A 387 -28.47 57.35 -21.33
C PHE A 387 -29.98 57.53 -21.57
N ARG A 388 -30.75 57.97 -20.57
CA ARG A 388 -32.18 58.31 -20.76
C ARG A 388 -32.39 59.63 -21.50
N GLN A 389 -31.43 60.55 -21.47
CA GLN A 389 -31.57 61.89 -22.04
C GLN A 389 -31.17 61.93 -23.53
N GLU A 390 -30.26 61.06 -23.98
CA GLU A 390 -29.83 61.03 -25.38
C GLU A 390 -30.95 60.62 -26.36
N GLU A 391 -31.93 59.80 -25.94
CA GLU A 391 -33.13 59.50 -26.75
C GLU A 391 -34.09 60.69 -26.88
N GLN A 392 -34.09 61.66 -25.94
CA GLN A 392 -34.93 62.86 -26.03
C GLN A 392 -34.34 63.94 -26.96
N ILE A 393 -33.02 63.96 -27.16
CA ILE A 393 -32.36 64.95 -28.04
C ILE A 393 -32.61 64.63 -29.52
N GLN A 394 -32.80 63.35 -29.88
CA GLN A 394 -33.13 62.94 -31.25
C GLN A 394 -34.58 63.27 -31.68
N LEU A 395 -35.43 63.77 -30.77
CA LEU A 395 -36.80 64.21 -31.07
C LEU A 395 -36.95 65.73 -31.16
N ILE A 396 -35.87 66.50 -31.00
CA ILE A 396 -35.87 67.99 -31.06
C ILE A 396 -34.92 68.52 -32.16
N ALA A 397 -34.43 67.67 -33.06
CA ALA A 397 -33.61 68.08 -34.21
C ALA A 397 -34.39 68.08 -35.53
#